data_AF-A0A7L1VUB8-F1
#
_entry.id   AF-A0A7L1VUB8-F1
#
_cell.length_a   1.000
_cell.length_b   1.000
_cell.length_c   1.000
_cell.angle_alpha   90.00
_cell.angle_beta   90.00
_cell.angle_gamma   90.00
#
_symmetry.space_group_name_H-M   'P 1'
#
loop_
_entity.id
_entity.type
_entity.pdbx_description
1 polymer ?
#
loop_
_entity_poly.entity_id
_entity_poly.type
_entity_poly.pdbx_seq_one_letter_code
_entity_poly.pdbx_strand_id
1 'polypeptide(L)'
;VAYLVVFHILFVLFVWTYWKSVFTLPIQPGKKFHMSYADQERYENEERPEVQRQILAEIARKLPVYTRTGNGGIRFCDRCQLIKPDRCHHCSVCAMCVLKMDHHCPWYVLEIGLWFSERKGYLDKFLYASHVCMLL
;
A
#
# COMPACT_ATOMS: atom_id res chain seq x y z
N VAL A 1 38.01 19.40 -7.57
CA VAL A 1 38.04 18.01 -7.04
C VAL A 1 36.94 17.78 -6.00
N ALA A 2 36.87 18.54 -4.90
CA ALA A 2 35.86 18.37 -3.86
C ALA A 2 34.40 18.40 -4.37
N TYR A 3 34.02 19.41 -5.17
CA TYR A 3 32.68 19.50 -5.78
C TYR A 3 32.31 18.28 -6.64
N LEU A 4 33.29 17.75 -7.38
CA LEU A 4 33.08 16.61 -8.26
C LEU A 4 32.85 15.34 -7.44
N VAL A 5 33.55 15.18 -6.31
CA VAL A 5 33.32 14.09 -5.35
C VAL A 5 31.93 14.20 -4.71
N VAL A 6 31.53 15.38 -4.24
CA VAL A 6 30.20 15.61 -3.65
C VAL A 6 29.09 15.31 -4.67
N PHE A 7 29.23 15.78 -5.91
CA PHE A 7 28.27 15.51 -6.98
C PHE A 7 28.09 14.01 -7.23
N HIS A 8 29.17 13.23 -7.30
CA HIS A 8 29.08 11.79 -7.56
C HIS A 8 28.43 11.04 -6.39
N ILE A 9 28.71 11.44 -5.15
CA ILE A 9 28.03 10.87 -3.97
C ILE A 9 26.53 11.10 -4.05
N LEU A 10 26.12 12.35 -4.32
CA LEU A 10 24.72 12.71 -4.47
C LEU A 10 24.06 11.95 -5.63
N PHE A 11 24.70 11.90 -6.79
CA PHE A 11 24.19 11.18 -7.96
C PHE A 11 23.99 9.68 -7.70
N VAL A 12 24.95 9.03 -7.03
CA VAL A 12 24.82 7.61 -6.66
C VAL A 12 23.66 7.40 -5.70
N LEU A 13 23.49 8.27 -4.70
CA LEU A 13 22.35 8.22 -3.78
C LEU A 13 21.02 8.43 -4.50
N PHE A 14 20.96 9.35 -5.47
CA PHE A 14 19.78 9.57 -6.29
C PHE A 14 19.41 8.35 -7.15
N VAL A 15 20.38 7.80 -7.89
CA VAL A 15 20.14 6.62 -8.72
C VAL A 15 19.74 5.43 -7.85
N TRP A 16 20.37 5.25 -6.69
CA TRP A 16 20.02 4.20 -5.74
C TRP A 16 18.60 4.33 -5.20
N THR A 17 18.21 5.53 -4.73
CA THR A 17 16.87 5.77 -4.18
C THR A 17 15.80 5.69 -5.26
N TYR A 18 16.09 6.18 -6.47
CA TYR A 18 15.25 6.03 -7.64
C TYR A 18 15.04 4.56 -7.98
N TRP A 19 16.13 3.79 -8.14
CA TRP A 19 16.09 2.35 -8.41
C TRP A 19 15.26 1.60 -7.37
N LYS A 20 15.51 1.85 -6.08
CA LYS A 20 14.72 1.26 -5.00
C LYS A 20 13.25 1.65 -5.11
N SER A 21 12.92 2.89 -5.46
CA SER A 21 11.52 3.29 -5.60
C SER A 21 10.82 2.64 -6.79
N VAL A 22 11.54 2.38 -7.87
CA VAL A 22 11.00 1.73 -9.08
C VAL A 22 10.83 0.23 -8.88
N PHE A 23 11.79 -0.44 -8.24
CA PHE A 23 11.81 -1.90 -8.17
C PHE A 23 11.36 -2.48 -6.82
N THR A 24 10.92 -1.65 -5.88
CA THR A 24 10.34 -2.16 -4.63
C THR A 24 8.89 -2.54 -4.85
N LEU A 25 8.59 -3.84 -4.75
CA LEU A 25 7.23 -4.35 -4.85
C LEU A 25 6.33 -3.80 -3.73
N PRO A 26 5.02 -3.62 -4.02
CA PRO A 26 4.03 -3.26 -3.02
C PRO A 26 3.97 -4.31 -1.90
N ILE A 27 3.78 -3.84 -0.67
CA ILE A 27 3.56 -4.77 0.45
C ILE A 27 2.09 -5.17 0.49
N GLN A 28 1.84 -6.47 0.47
CA GLN A 28 0.52 -7.06 0.68
C GLN A 28 0.20 -7.24 2.16
N PRO A 29 -1.09 -7.19 2.56
CA PRO A 29 -1.51 -7.68 3.86
C PRO A 29 -1.02 -9.10 4.12
N GLY A 30 -0.62 -9.38 5.36
CA GLY A 30 -0.27 -10.75 5.74
C GLY A 30 -1.48 -11.69 5.76
N LYS A 31 -1.22 -12.99 5.70
CA LYS A 31 -2.25 -14.06 5.67
C LYS A 31 -3.32 -13.95 6.76
N LYS A 32 -2.99 -13.40 7.93
CA LYS A 32 -3.94 -13.21 9.03
C LYS A 32 -5.15 -12.32 8.70
N PHE A 33 -5.04 -11.45 7.69
CA PHE A 33 -6.13 -10.58 7.26
C PHE A 33 -7.04 -11.24 6.21
N HIS A 34 -6.57 -12.32 5.59
CA HIS A 34 -7.38 -13.11 4.67
C HIS A 34 -8.41 -13.90 5.45
N MET A 35 -9.60 -14.02 4.87
CA MET A 35 -10.64 -14.85 5.44
C MET A 35 -10.22 -16.31 5.42
N SER A 36 -10.63 -17.05 6.45
CA SER A 36 -10.53 -18.50 6.42
C SER A 36 -11.52 -19.06 5.39
N TYR A 37 -11.27 -20.26 4.88
CA TYR A 37 -12.19 -20.92 3.94
C TYR A 37 -13.61 -21.04 4.52
N ALA A 38 -13.73 -21.43 5.79
CA ALA A 38 -15.01 -21.56 6.46
C ALA A 38 -15.74 -20.22 6.62
N ASP A 39 -15.02 -19.14 6.91
CA ASP A 39 -15.62 -17.81 7.00
C ASP A 39 -16.02 -17.26 5.63
N GLN A 40 -15.26 -17.58 4.59
CA GLN A 40 -15.56 -17.21 3.21
C GLN A 40 -16.85 -17.89 2.74
N GLU A 41 -16.95 -19.20 2.93
CA GLU A 41 -18.16 -19.98 2.61
C GLU A 41 -19.39 -19.44 3.37
N ARG A 42 -19.25 -19.12 4.66
CA ARG A 42 -20.32 -18.49 5.46
C ARG A 42 -20.76 -17.13 4.92
N TYR A 43 -19.83 -16.32 4.42
CA TYR A 43 -20.14 -14.99 3.88
C TYR A 43 -20.80 -15.09 2.50
N GLU A 44 -20.31 -15.97 1.64
CA GLU A 44 -20.80 -16.16 0.27
C GLU A 44 -22.19 -16.81 0.24
N ASN A 45 -22.48 -17.73 1.16
CA ASN A 45 -23.79 -18.40 1.25
C ASN A 45 -24.89 -17.53 1.89
N GLU A 46 -24.56 -16.38 2.47
CA GLU A 46 -25.53 -15.52 3.14
C GLU A 46 -25.99 -14.40 2.22
N GLU A 47 -27.28 -14.41 1.86
CA GLU A 47 -27.90 -13.41 0.99
C GLU A 47 -28.23 -12.11 1.73
N ARG A 48 -28.41 -12.16 3.06
CA ARG A 48 -28.82 -10.99 3.84
C ARG A 48 -27.62 -10.08 4.15
N PRO A 49 -27.65 -8.81 3.71
CA PRO A 49 -26.51 -7.90 3.86
C PRO A 49 -26.19 -7.57 5.32
N GLU A 50 -27.18 -7.60 6.21
CA GLU A 50 -26.97 -7.33 7.63
C GLU A 50 -26.20 -8.46 8.33
N VAL A 51 -26.44 -9.71 7.93
CA VAL A 51 -25.71 -10.86 8.49
C VAL A 51 -24.29 -10.91 7.94
N GLN A 52 -24.08 -10.61 6.66
CA GLN A 52 -22.75 -10.44 6.08
C GLN A 52 -21.92 -9.39 6.84
N ARG A 53 -22.52 -8.24 7.19
CA ARG A 53 -21.86 -7.21 8.01
C ARG A 53 -21.48 -7.73 9.39
N GLN A 54 -22.34 -8.54 10.02
CA GLN A 54 -22.05 -9.15 11.32
C GLN A 54 -20.89 -10.16 11.24
N ILE A 55 -20.84 -10.99 10.19
CA ILE A 55 -19.73 -11.93 9.95
C ILE A 55 -18.41 -11.15 9.82
N LEU A 56 -18.38 -10.11 8.98
CA LEU A 56 -17.19 -9.28 8.81
C LEU A 56 -16.76 -8.60 10.12
N ALA A 57 -17.73 -8.12 10.93
CA ALA A 57 -17.46 -7.51 12.23
C ALA A 57 -16.89 -8.51 13.25
N GLU A 58 -17.38 -9.75 13.25
CA GLU A 58 -16.87 -10.83 14.10
C GLU A 58 -15.40 -11.15 13.78
N ILE A 59 -15.07 -11.27 12.50
CA ILE A 59 -13.71 -11.52 12.02
C ILE A 59 -12.80 -10.34 12.36
N ALA A 60 -13.24 -9.12 12.07
CA ALA A 60 -12.47 -7.90 12.32
C ALA A 60 -12.12 -7.71 13.80
N ARG A 61 -12.96 -8.18 14.73
CA ARG A 61 -12.69 -8.10 16.18
C ARG A 61 -11.43 -8.89 16.60
N LYS A 62 -11.03 -9.90 15.82
CA LYS A 62 -9.82 -10.71 16.07
C LYS A 62 -8.55 -10.07 15.47
N LEU A 63 -8.68 -8.94 14.77
CA LEU A 63 -7.61 -8.30 14.02
C LEU A 63 -7.31 -6.90 14.56
N PRO A 64 -6.06 -6.41 14.42
CA PRO A 64 -5.71 -5.04 14.79
C PRO A 64 -6.19 -4.04 13.72
N VAL A 65 -7.51 -3.83 13.63
CA VAL A 65 -8.15 -2.93 12.65
C VAL A 65 -9.08 -1.92 13.32
N TYR A 66 -8.71 -0.65 13.27
CA TYR A 66 -9.42 0.42 13.97
C TYR A 66 -10.30 1.25 13.03
N THR A 67 -9.92 1.37 11.76
CA THR A 67 -10.66 2.17 10.78
C THR A 67 -11.93 1.46 10.28
N ARG A 68 -12.93 2.26 9.88
CA ARG A 68 -14.23 1.81 9.34
C ARG A 68 -14.53 2.52 8.03
N THR A 69 -15.56 2.07 7.31
CA THR A 69 -16.10 2.79 6.15
C THR A 69 -16.88 4.03 6.60
N GLY A 70 -17.26 4.91 5.66
CA GLY A 70 -18.07 6.11 5.97
C GLY A 70 -19.40 5.79 6.66
N ASN A 71 -19.94 4.59 6.44
CA ASN A 71 -21.19 4.12 7.05
C ASN A 71 -20.93 3.29 8.34
N GLY A 72 -19.71 3.33 8.90
CA GLY A 72 -19.34 2.58 10.11
C GLY A 72 -19.05 1.09 9.91
N GLY A 73 -19.15 0.56 8.69
CA GLY A 73 -18.91 -0.85 8.38
C GLY A 73 -17.43 -1.24 8.38
N ILE A 74 -17.17 -2.55 8.40
CA ILE A 74 -15.81 -3.08 8.23
C ILE A 74 -15.32 -2.84 6.81
N ARG A 75 -14.05 -2.43 6.68
CA ARG A 75 -13.42 -2.26 5.38
C ARG A 75 -13.03 -3.64 4.84
N PHE A 76 -13.81 -4.15 3.91
CA PHE A 76 -13.58 -5.46 3.28
C PHE A 76 -13.14 -5.30 1.81
N CYS A 77 -12.45 -6.32 1.28
CA CYS A 77 -12.14 -6.43 -0.14
C CYS A 77 -12.70 -7.73 -0.72
N ASP A 78 -13.77 -7.64 -1.51
CA ASP A 78 -14.39 -8.83 -2.12
C ASP A 78 -13.46 -9.52 -3.13
N ARG A 79 -12.64 -8.74 -3.85
CA ARG A 79 -11.69 -9.31 -4.83
C ARG A 79 -10.54 -10.10 -4.20
N CYS A 80 -10.07 -9.67 -3.03
CA CYS A 80 -8.93 -10.29 -2.35
C CYS A 80 -9.35 -11.17 -1.16
N GLN A 81 -10.66 -11.23 -0.86
CA GLN A 81 -11.24 -11.97 0.28
C GLN A 81 -10.49 -11.70 1.60
N LEU A 82 -10.30 -10.42 1.92
CA LEU A 82 -9.56 -9.99 3.11
C LEU A 82 -10.19 -8.78 3.79
N ILE A 83 -10.06 -8.72 5.12
CA ILE A 83 -10.34 -7.52 5.90
C ILE A 83 -9.19 -6.54 5.69
N LYS A 84 -9.49 -5.37 5.12
CA LYS A 84 -8.47 -4.35 4.79
C LYS A 84 -7.86 -3.82 6.09
N PRO A 85 -6.54 -3.98 6.29
CA PRO A 85 -5.84 -3.31 7.39
C PRO A 85 -5.98 -1.79 7.30
N ASP A 86 -5.68 -1.11 8.40
CA ASP A 86 -5.68 0.35 8.39
C ASP A 86 -4.72 0.89 7.34
N ARG A 87 -5.19 1.91 6.60
CA ARG A 87 -4.50 2.51 5.45
C ARG A 87 -4.22 1.55 4.28
N CYS A 88 -4.84 0.37 4.24
CA CYS A 88 -4.77 -0.52 3.09
C CYS A 88 -5.84 -0.16 2.04
N HIS A 89 -5.45 -0.17 0.76
CA HIS A 89 -6.37 0.05 -0.35
C HIS A 89 -6.17 -1.03 -1.42
N HIS A 90 -7.25 -1.42 -2.08
CA HIS A 90 -7.17 -2.32 -3.23
C HIS A 90 -6.85 -1.50 -4.46
N CYS A 91 -5.85 -1.91 -5.22
CA CYS A 91 -5.66 -1.40 -6.55
C CYS A 91 -6.20 -2.34 -7.61
N SER A 92 -7.02 -1.78 -8.48
CA SER A 92 -7.44 -2.40 -9.73
C SER A 92 -6.29 -2.69 -10.70
N VAL A 93 -5.37 -1.73 -10.91
CA VAL A 93 -4.23 -1.86 -11.84
C VAL A 93 -3.30 -3.00 -11.44
N CYS A 94 -2.96 -3.12 -10.16
CA CYS A 94 -2.09 -4.21 -9.69
C CYS A 94 -2.85 -5.42 -9.14
N ALA A 95 -4.18 -5.40 -9.25
CA ALA A 95 -5.09 -6.48 -8.86
C ALA A 95 -4.87 -7.01 -7.43
N MET A 96 -4.45 -6.15 -6.50
CA MET A 96 -4.03 -6.55 -5.15
C MET A 96 -4.29 -5.47 -4.11
N CYS A 97 -4.42 -5.89 -2.84
CA CYS A 97 -4.44 -4.96 -1.71
C CYS A 97 -3.01 -4.54 -1.34
N VAL A 98 -2.80 -3.23 -1.18
CA VAL A 98 -1.50 -2.63 -0.88
C VAL A 98 -1.58 -1.88 0.45
N LEU A 99 -0.64 -2.19 1.35
CA LEU A 99 -0.52 -1.53 2.65
C LEU A 99 0.01 -0.10 2.53
N LYS A 100 -0.60 0.83 3.27
CA LYS A 100 -0.25 2.26 3.28
C LYS A 100 -0.17 2.83 1.85
N MET A 101 -1.13 2.46 1.02
CA MET A 101 -1.19 2.92 -0.36
C MET A 101 -1.57 4.39 -0.40
N ASP A 102 -0.76 5.20 -1.07
CA ASP A 102 -1.09 6.60 -1.37
C ASP A 102 -1.80 6.67 -2.72
N HIS A 103 -1.10 6.27 -3.77
CA HIS A 103 -1.62 6.28 -5.13
C HIS A 103 -0.84 5.32 -6.03
N HIS A 104 -1.49 4.94 -7.13
CA HIS A 104 -0.82 4.33 -8.27
C HIS A 104 -0.25 5.42 -9.16
N CYS A 105 1.02 5.33 -9.52
CA CYS A 105 1.64 6.33 -10.39
C CYS A 105 1.79 5.78 -11.82
N PRO A 106 1.07 6.35 -12.81
CA PRO A 106 1.15 5.91 -14.21
C PRO A 106 2.44 6.28 -14.92
N TRP A 107 3.19 7.27 -14.40
CA TRP A 107 4.33 7.89 -15.07
C TRP A 107 5.58 6.99 -15.19
N TYR A 108 5.52 5.79 -14.63
CA TYR A 108 6.58 4.80 -14.68
C TYR A 108 6.09 3.59 -15.44
N VAL A 109 6.45 3.56 -16.72
CA VAL A 109 5.81 2.76 -17.79
C VAL A 109 6.30 1.31 -17.84
N LEU A 110 6.82 0.76 -16.74
CA LEU A 110 7.11 -0.67 -16.68
C LEU A 110 5.85 -1.40 -16.22
N GLU A 111 5.67 -2.65 -16.67
CA GLU A 111 4.48 -3.50 -16.38
C GLU A 111 4.16 -3.70 -14.89
N ILE A 112 5.01 -3.16 -14.02
CA ILE A 112 4.89 -3.10 -12.58
C ILE A 112 4.52 -1.65 -12.24
N GLY A 113 3.28 -1.23 -12.54
CA GLY A 113 2.85 0.13 -12.26
C GLY A 113 3.15 0.53 -10.81
N LEU A 114 3.77 1.70 -10.62
CA LEU A 114 4.41 2.01 -9.34
C LEU A 114 3.39 2.27 -8.23
N TRP A 115 3.73 1.73 -7.06
CA TRP A 115 3.04 1.95 -5.79
C TRP A 115 3.84 2.89 -4.92
N PHE A 116 3.30 4.07 -4.67
CA PHE A 116 3.79 4.88 -3.57
C PHE A 116 3.13 4.39 -2.27
N SER A 117 3.95 3.71 -1.47
CA SER A 117 3.64 3.38 -0.08
C SER A 117 4.45 4.31 0.82
N GLU A 118 3.84 4.86 1.88
CA GLU A 118 4.53 5.61 2.94
C GLU A 118 5.49 4.73 3.78
N ARG A 119 6.37 3.95 3.14
CA ARG A 119 7.56 3.43 3.80
C ARG A 119 8.64 4.50 3.77
N LYS A 120 8.72 5.26 4.87
CA LYS A 120 9.92 5.97 5.39
C LYS A 120 10.96 6.37 4.33
N GLY A 121 10.58 7.20 3.37
CA GLY A 121 11.52 7.69 2.34
C GLY A 121 11.14 9.03 1.73
N TYR A 122 10.10 9.70 2.23
CA TYR A 122 9.68 11.01 1.74
C TYR A 122 10.67 12.12 2.15
N LEU A 123 11.27 12.00 3.33
CA LEU A 123 12.31 12.92 3.82
C LEU A 123 13.55 12.89 2.92
N ASP A 124 14.01 11.71 2.48
CA ASP A 124 15.18 11.61 1.60
C ASP A 124 14.90 12.16 0.18
N LYS A 125 13.65 12.04 -0.29
CA LYS A 125 13.25 12.54 -1.63
C LYS A 125 13.09 14.06 -1.69
N PHE A 126 12.59 14.69 -0.62
CA PHE A 126 12.43 16.15 -0.55
C PHE A 126 13.76 16.89 -0.29
N LEU A 127 14.65 16.31 0.52
CA LEU A 127 15.96 16.90 0.81
C LEU A 127 16.86 16.89 -0.44
N TYR A 128 16.81 15.83 -1.25
CA TYR A 128 17.61 15.76 -2.48
C TYR A 128 17.15 16.78 -3.54
N ALA A 129 15.84 16.91 -3.77
CA ALA A 129 15.29 17.87 -4.73
C ALA A 129 15.57 19.33 -4.33
N SER A 130 15.52 19.66 -3.03
CA SER A 130 15.80 21.01 -2.55
C SER A 130 17.30 21.35 -2.58
N HIS A 131 18.20 20.41 -2.32
CA HIS A 131 19.64 20.68 -2.29
C HIS A 131 20.27 20.74 -3.69
N VAL A 132 19.75 20.00 -4.67
CA VAL A 132 20.14 20.16 -6.08
C VAL A 132 19.66 21.50 -6.65
N CYS A 133 18.49 22.00 -6.20
CA CYS A 133 17.94 23.29 -6.65
C CYS A 133 18.69 24.49 -6.06
N MET A 134 19.35 24.36 -4.90
CA MET A 134 20.19 25.43 -4.32
C MET A 134 21.64 25.45 -4.85
N LEU A 135 22.03 24.46 -5.67
CA LEU A 135 23.36 24.37 -6.29
C LEU A 135 23.34 24.76 -7.79
N LEU A 136 22.19 25.15 -8.33
CA LEU A 136 22.01 25.79 -9.64
C LEU A 136 21.71 27.28 -9.43
#